data_AF-A0A355DT87-F1
#
_entry.id   AF-A0A355DT87-F1
#
_cell.length_a   1.000
_cell.length_b   1.000
_cell.length_c   1.000
_cell.angle_alpha   90.00
_cell.angle_beta   90.00
_cell.angle_gamma   90.00
#
_symmetry.space_group_name_H-M   'P 1'
#
loop_
_entity.id
_entity.type
_entity.pdbx_description
1 polymer ?
#
loop_
_entity_poly.entity_id
_entity_poly.type
_entity_poly.pdbx_seq_one_letter_code
_entity_poly.pdbx_strand_id
1 'polypeptide(L)'
;MIDNRLACVVIAACAVVACAMPTTPAPEAAPLTCNLLEESMTSDEIIIRETTQPTISGHLVGVSNIWERELPDDKGVIVPRLSANLSIMDIATEQTRNEKVFAGNRVSLGGDSYCVVKIEEGESAAGTITLRKIEHPER
;
A
#
# COMPACT_ATOMS: atom_id res chain seq x y z
N MET A 1 67.20 -27.30 14.91
CA MET A 1 67.23 -28.65 15.50
C MET A 1 65.83 -29.23 15.33
N ILE A 2 65.73 -30.29 14.51
CA ILE A 2 64.62 -31.25 14.36
C ILE A 2 63.35 -30.77 13.64
N ASP A 3 63.32 -31.06 12.33
CA ASP A 3 62.14 -31.47 11.54
C ASP A 3 61.26 -32.50 12.26
N ASN A 4 59.94 -32.45 12.06
CA ASN A 4 59.09 -33.65 11.92
C ASN A 4 57.67 -33.21 11.49
N ARG A 5 57.24 -33.40 10.23
CA ARG A 5 56.84 -34.64 9.54
C ARG A 5 55.65 -35.40 10.16
N LEU A 6 54.65 -35.61 9.30
CA LEU A 6 53.62 -36.66 9.29
C LEU A 6 52.56 -36.58 10.42
N ALA A 7 51.30 -36.94 10.20
CA ALA A 7 50.81 -38.02 9.34
C ALA A 7 49.38 -37.77 8.84
N CYS A 8 49.14 -38.23 7.61
CA CYS A 8 47.82 -38.60 7.11
C CYS A 8 47.18 -39.65 8.03
N VAL A 9 45.88 -39.52 8.30
CA VAL A 9 45.02 -40.67 8.62
C VAL A 9 43.81 -40.64 7.69
N VAL A 10 43.80 -41.62 6.81
CA VAL A 10 42.70 -42.04 5.95
C VAL A 10 41.69 -42.79 6.84
N ILE A 11 40.40 -42.45 6.78
CA ILE A 11 39.34 -43.45 6.92
C ILE A 11 38.24 -43.15 5.89
N ALA A 12 37.94 -44.18 5.12
CA ALA A 12 37.05 -44.20 3.99
C ALA A 12 35.62 -44.62 4.37
N ALA A 13 34.72 -44.29 3.45
CA ALA A 13 33.50 -44.99 3.07
C ALA A 13 32.30 -45.06 4.04
N CYS A 14 31.22 -44.39 3.65
CA CYS A 14 29.83 -44.85 3.64
C CYS A 14 29.09 -43.92 2.65
N ALA A 15 28.93 -44.31 1.38
CA ALA A 15 27.79 -45.05 0.83
C ALA A 15 26.47 -44.25 0.81
N VAL A 16 25.79 -44.33 -0.35
CA VAL A 16 24.39 -43.98 -0.68
C VAL A 16 24.02 -42.48 -0.58
N VAL A 17 23.39 -41.82 -1.55
CA VAL A 17 22.31 -42.23 -2.45
C VAL A 17 22.38 -41.43 -3.76
N ALA A 18 22.32 -42.12 -4.90
CA ALA A 18 21.92 -41.51 -6.16
C ALA A 18 20.41 -41.23 -6.10
N CYS A 19 20.02 -40.03 -5.65
CA CYS A 19 18.66 -39.55 -5.82
C CYS A 19 18.58 -38.86 -7.18
N ALA A 20 17.96 -39.56 -8.12
CA ALA A 20 17.46 -39.01 -9.37
C ALA A 20 16.81 -37.65 -9.09
N MET A 21 17.28 -36.60 -9.76
CA MET A 21 16.61 -35.29 -9.73
C MET A 21 15.22 -35.47 -10.34
N PRO A 22 14.12 -35.29 -9.60
CA PRO A 22 12.86 -35.03 -10.24
C PRO A 22 13.02 -33.66 -10.91
N THR A 23 13.00 -33.66 -12.25
CA THR A 23 12.86 -32.44 -13.03
C THR A 23 11.46 -31.92 -12.74
N THR A 24 11.35 -31.12 -11.68
CA THR A 24 10.15 -30.35 -11.40
C THR A 24 10.03 -29.32 -12.53
N PRO A 25 8.97 -29.34 -13.35
CA PRO A 25 8.73 -28.23 -14.25
C PRO A 25 8.57 -26.97 -13.41
N ALA A 26 9.38 -25.96 -13.72
CA ALA A 26 9.24 -24.63 -13.14
C ALA A 26 7.78 -24.18 -13.32
N PRO A 27 7.12 -23.65 -12.27
CA PRO A 27 5.81 -23.08 -12.44
C PRO A 27 5.92 -21.94 -13.44
N GLU A 28 5.24 -22.14 -14.56
CA GLU A 28 4.98 -21.18 -15.60
C GLU A 28 4.56 -19.86 -14.93
N ALA A 29 5.27 -18.79 -15.22
CA ALA A 29 4.95 -17.46 -14.74
C ALA A 29 3.50 -17.16 -15.14
N ALA A 30 2.59 -17.28 -14.19
CA ALA A 30 1.21 -16.87 -14.37
C ALA A 30 1.26 -15.42 -14.85
N PRO A 31 0.65 -15.07 -15.99
CA PRO A 31 0.49 -13.67 -16.34
C PRO A 31 -0.26 -13.04 -15.17
N LEU A 32 0.39 -12.10 -14.48
CA LEU A 32 -0.28 -11.17 -13.57
C LEU A 32 -1.32 -10.48 -14.43
N THR A 33 -2.51 -11.07 -14.44
CA THR A 33 -3.70 -10.45 -14.96
C THR A 33 -3.81 -9.23 -14.07
N CYS A 34 -3.46 -8.07 -14.63
CA CYS A 34 -3.89 -6.82 -14.08
C CYS A 34 -5.39 -6.97 -14.00
N ASN A 35 -5.91 -7.31 -12.82
CA ASN A 35 -7.27 -7.03 -12.47
C ASN A 35 -7.35 -5.51 -12.47
N LEU A 36 -7.44 -4.96 -13.68
CA LEU A 36 -8.18 -3.76 -13.97
C LEU A 36 -9.55 -4.01 -13.36
N LEU A 37 -9.68 -3.60 -12.10
CA LEU A 37 -10.94 -3.08 -11.61
C LEU A 37 -11.26 -1.86 -12.49
N GLU A 38 -11.67 -2.11 -13.73
CA GLU A 38 -12.64 -1.26 -14.43
C GLU A 38 -13.99 -1.52 -13.76
N GLU A 39 -14.07 -1.17 -12.48
CA GLU A 39 -15.34 -0.88 -11.86
C GLU A 39 -15.68 0.52 -12.38
N SER A 40 -16.55 0.54 -13.39
CA SER A 40 -17.17 1.70 -14.01
C SER A 40 -17.23 2.92 -13.07
N MET A 41 -16.27 3.84 -13.19
CA MET A 41 -16.30 5.13 -12.51
C MET A 41 -17.28 6.06 -13.23
N THR A 42 -18.57 5.86 -12.98
CA THR A 42 -19.60 6.90 -13.16
C THR A 42 -19.94 7.54 -11.82
N SER A 43 -18.96 7.62 -10.91
CA SER A 43 -19.07 8.37 -9.66
C SER A 43 -17.80 9.20 -9.55
N ASP A 44 -17.92 10.52 -9.36
CA ASP A 44 -16.81 11.48 -9.16
C ASP A 44 -15.97 11.19 -7.89
N GLU A 45 -16.15 10.01 -7.30
CA GLU A 45 -15.66 9.58 -6.01
C GLU A 45 -14.78 8.35 -6.14
N ILE A 46 -13.62 8.42 -5.52
CA ILE A 46 -12.65 7.34 -5.42
C ILE A 46 -12.66 6.85 -3.98
N ILE A 47 -13.00 5.58 -3.80
CA ILE A 47 -12.97 4.92 -2.49
C ILE A 47 -11.64 4.19 -2.36
N ILE A 48 -10.89 4.51 -1.31
CA ILE A 48 -9.63 3.85 -0.97
C ILE A 48 -9.82 3.10 0.34
N ARG A 49 -9.57 1.79 0.32
CA ARG A 49 -9.59 0.92 1.50
C ARG A 49 -8.20 0.90 2.15
N GLU A 50 -8.12 0.75 3.46
CA GLU A 50 -6.84 0.61 4.18
C GLU A 50 -5.95 -0.54 3.64
N THR A 51 -6.56 -1.57 3.05
CA THR A 51 -5.87 -2.72 2.45
C THR A 51 -5.50 -2.53 0.98
N THR A 52 -5.73 -1.35 0.42
CA THR A 52 -5.50 -1.05 -1.00
C THR A 52 -4.62 0.18 -1.15
N GLN A 53 -3.92 0.26 -2.27
CA GLN A 53 -3.10 1.41 -2.62
C GLN A 53 -3.27 1.76 -4.11
N PRO A 54 -4.37 2.43 -4.49
CA PRO A 54 -4.59 2.83 -5.86
C PRO A 54 -3.60 3.88 -6.33
N THR A 55 -3.40 3.94 -7.65
CA THR A 55 -2.70 5.04 -8.31
C THR A 55 -3.70 6.12 -8.71
N ILE A 56 -3.52 7.35 -8.22
CA ILE A 56 -4.38 8.50 -8.49
C ILE A 56 -3.48 9.66 -8.93
N SER A 57 -3.69 10.18 -10.14
CA SER A 57 -2.93 11.31 -10.70
C SER A 57 -1.40 11.15 -10.56
N GLY A 58 -0.89 9.95 -10.85
CA GLY A 58 0.54 9.63 -10.78
C GLY A 58 1.09 9.37 -9.38
N HIS A 59 0.22 9.26 -8.37
CA HIS A 59 0.60 9.01 -6.98
C HIS A 59 0.04 7.69 -6.48
N LEU A 60 0.83 6.92 -5.74
CA LEU A 60 0.34 5.78 -4.96
C LEU A 60 -0.21 6.29 -3.64
N VAL A 61 -1.49 6.05 -3.38
CA VAL A 61 -2.20 6.61 -2.23
C VAL A 61 -2.67 5.49 -1.32
N GLY A 62 -2.18 5.46 -0.08
CA GLY A 62 -2.57 4.50 0.94
C GLY A 62 -3.29 5.17 2.10
N VAL A 63 -4.23 4.46 2.70
CA VAL A 63 -4.93 4.89 3.92
C VAL A 63 -4.45 4.03 5.06
N SER A 64 -4.20 4.66 6.20
CA SER A 64 -3.81 3.96 7.41
C SER A 64 -4.32 4.70 8.62
N ASN A 65 -4.50 3.96 9.72
CA ASN A 65 -4.77 4.52 11.03
C ASN A 65 -6.00 5.42 10.96
N ILE A 66 -7.19 4.84 10.92
CA ILE A 66 -8.43 5.61 11.10
C ILE A 66 -8.67 5.74 12.60
N TRP A 67 -8.91 6.96 13.10
CA TRP A 67 -9.12 7.23 14.51
C TRP A 67 -10.14 8.35 14.73
N GLU A 68 -10.81 8.34 15.88
CA GLU A 68 -11.67 9.45 16.31
C GLU A 68 -10.86 10.57 16.98
N ARG A 69 -11.20 11.82 16.65
CA ARG A 69 -10.64 13.00 17.30
C ARG A 69 -11.69 14.09 17.42
N GLU A 70 -11.65 14.83 18.52
CA GLU A 70 -12.43 16.04 18.72
C GLU A 70 -11.94 17.17 17.79
N LEU A 71 -12.81 17.64 16.90
CA LEU A 71 -12.54 18.73 15.95
C LEU A 71 -13.75 19.69 15.90
N PRO A 72 -13.53 21.00 15.66
CA PRO A 72 -14.63 21.93 15.49
C PRO A 72 -15.42 21.61 14.22
N ASP A 73 -16.74 21.76 14.31
CA ASP A 73 -17.62 21.77 13.16
C ASP A 73 -17.70 23.14 12.48
N ASP A 74 -18.54 23.22 11.46
CA ASP A 74 -18.77 24.40 10.63
C ASP A 74 -19.35 25.59 11.43
N LYS A 75 -19.84 25.32 12.65
CA LYS A 75 -20.34 26.31 13.62
C LYS A 75 -19.34 26.57 14.76
N GLY A 76 -18.15 25.96 14.71
CA GLY A 76 -17.10 26.05 15.73
C GLY A 76 -17.32 25.16 16.95
N VAL A 77 -18.32 24.28 16.95
CA VAL A 77 -18.62 23.36 18.06
C VAL A 77 -17.70 22.15 17.99
N ILE A 78 -17.04 21.83 19.10
CA ILE A 78 -16.16 20.66 19.18
C ILE A 78 -17.02 19.39 19.20
N VAL A 79 -16.82 18.51 18.21
CA VAL A 79 -17.51 17.22 18.07
C VAL A 79 -16.52 16.12 17.70
N PRO A 80 -16.79 14.85 18.06
CA PRO A 80 -16.00 13.72 17.57
C PRO A 80 -16.08 13.61 16.04
N ARG A 81 -14.94 13.49 15.37
CA ARG A 81 -14.83 13.26 13.93
C ARG A 81 -13.77 12.20 13.65
N LEU A 82 -14.07 11.33 12.68
CA LEU A 82 -13.07 10.41 12.15
C LEU A 82 -11.99 11.17 11.38
N SER A 83 -10.77 10.72 11.58
CA SER A 83 -9.56 11.18 10.91
C SER A 83 -8.77 9.96 10.42
N ALA A 84 -7.94 10.16 9.40
CA ALA A 84 -7.08 9.12 8.84
C ALA A 84 -5.70 9.67 8.50
N ASN A 85 -4.71 8.79 8.36
CA ASN A 85 -3.42 9.13 7.78
C ASN A 85 -3.35 8.68 6.32
N LEU A 86 -3.22 9.64 5.40
CA LEU A 86 -2.99 9.41 3.99
C LEU A 86 -1.48 9.37 3.72
N SER A 87 -0.98 8.23 3.25
CA SER A 87 0.37 8.11 2.70
C SER A 87 0.30 8.34 1.20
N ILE A 88 1.01 9.35 0.71
CA ILE A 88 0.99 9.76 -0.69
C ILE A 88 2.42 9.68 -1.21
N MET A 89 2.67 8.75 -2.13
CA MET A 89 3.95 8.59 -2.80
C MET A 89 3.87 9.07 -4.24
N ASP A 90 4.70 10.04 -4.60
CA ASP A 90 4.92 10.40 -6.01
C ASP A 90 5.73 9.27 -6.67
N ILE A 91 5.17 8.65 -7.70
CA ILE A 91 5.78 7.51 -8.38
C ILE A 91 7.03 7.95 -9.18
N ALA A 92 7.04 9.16 -9.73
CA ALA A 92 8.14 9.64 -10.56
C ALA A 92 9.38 10.00 -9.73
N THR A 93 9.17 10.55 -8.52
CA THR A 93 10.27 10.98 -7.66
C THR A 93 10.52 10.07 -6.45
N GLU A 94 9.68 9.04 -6.26
CA GLU A 94 9.68 8.13 -5.10
C GLU A 94 9.59 8.85 -3.74
N GLN A 95 9.11 10.10 -3.73
CA GLN A 95 8.98 10.86 -2.50
C GLN A 95 7.64 10.56 -1.84
N THR A 96 7.69 10.22 -0.55
CA THR A 96 6.50 9.94 0.25
C THR A 96 6.25 11.09 1.21
N ARG A 97 4.99 11.53 1.29
CA ARG A 97 4.50 12.41 2.37
C ARG A 97 3.31 11.76 3.06
N ASN A 98 3.14 12.10 4.33
CA ASN A 98 2.03 11.64 5.15
C ASN A 98 1.18 12.84 5.59
N GLU A 99 -0.12 12.75 5.36
CA GLU A 99 -1.08 13.81 5.68
C GLU A 99 -2.17 13.28 6.60
N LYS A 100 -2.39 13.97 7.74
CA LYS A 100 -3.53 13.69 8.60
C LYS A 100 -4.74 14.41 8.04
N VAL A 101 -5.80 13.67 7.74
CA VAL A 101 -7.00 14.19 7.09
C VAL A 101 -8.26 13.85 7.87
N PHE A 102 -9.28 14.69 7.69
CA PHE A 102 -10.65 14.48 8.13
C PHE A 102 -11.60 14.90 7.00
N ALA A 103 -12.88 14.57 7.12
CA ALA A 103 -13.88 14.97 6.12
C ALA A 103 -13.95 16.50 5.95
N GLY A 104 -13.86 16.97 4.71
CA GLY A 104 -13.74 18.38 4.35
C GLY A 104 -12.32 18.85 4.02
N ASN A 105 -11.28 18.05 4.34
CA ASN A 105 -9.92 18.40 3.93
C ASN A 105 -9.75 18.35 2.42
N ARG A 106 -8.98 19.31 1.89
CA ARG A 106 -8.47 19.26 0.51
C ARG A 106 -7.11 18.57 0.49
N VAL A 107 -6.95 17.61 -0.42
CA VAL A 107 -5.71 16.88 -0.68
C VAL A 107 -5.30 17.16 -2.12
N SER A 108 -4.05 17.56 -2.32
CA SER A 108 -3.50 17.75 -3.67
C SER A 108 -2.77 16.49 -4.10
N LEU A 109 -3.05 15.99 -5.31
CA LEU A 109 -2.36 14.84 -5.92
C LEU A 109 -1.85 15.28 -7.29
N GLY A 110 -0.56 15.60 -7.37
CA GLY A 110 0.03 16.21 -8.56
C GLY A 110 -0.63 17.55 -8.89
N GLY A 111 -1.15 17.68 -10.11
CA GLY A 111 -1.88 18.86 -10.57
C GLY A 111 -3.36 18.90 -10.19
N ASP A 112 -3.90 17.82 -9.61
CA ASP A 112 -5.32 17.70 -9.28
C ASP A 112 -5.57 17.99 -7.78
N SER A 113 -6.77 18.48 -7.47
CA SER A 113 -7.25 18.67 -6.09
C SER A 113 -8.44 17.79 -5.79
N TYR A 114 -8.44 17.17 -4.61
CA TYR A 114 -9.49 16.28 -4.14
C TYR A 114 -10.00 16.76 -2.78
N CYS A 115 -11.28 16.54 -2.51
CA CYS A 115 -11.90 16.74 -1.20
C CYS A 115 -12.10 15.37 -0.53
N VAL A 116 -11.73 15.24 0.74
CA VAL A 116 -12.11 14.09 1.55
C VAL A 116 -13.59 14.23 1.89
N VAL A 117 -14.44 13.39 1.33
CA VAL A 117 -15.90 13.48 1.56
C VAL A 117 -16.36 12.60 2.72
N LYS A 118 -15.70 11.46 2.93
CA LYS A 118 -16.09 10.48 3.96
C LYS A 118 -14.88 9.70 4.46
N ILE A 119 -14.88 9.37 5.75
CA ILE A 119 -13.96 8.41 6.37
C ILE A 119 -14.84 7.44 7.16
N GLU A 120 -14.62 6.15 6.99
CA GLU A 120 -15.36 5.09 7.68
C GLU A 120 -14.38 4.15 8.37
N GLU A 121 -14.61 3.90 9.66
CA GLU A 121 -13.87 2.89 10.39
C GLU A 121 -14.30 1.49 9.95
N GLY A 122 -13.33 0.58 9.91
CA GLY A 122 -13.55 -0.80 9.57
C GLY A 122 -13.81 -1.66 10.81
N GLU A 123 -15.07 -1.84 11.23
CA GLU A 123 -15.37 -2.69 12.40
C GLU A 123 -15.16 -4.19 12.10
N SER A 124 -15.62 -4.65 10.92
CA SER A 124 -15.52 -6.06 10.46
C SER A 124 -14.85 -6.19 9.08
N ALA A 125 -14.42 -5.08 8.51
CA ALA A 125 -13.74 -4.96 7.22
C ALA A 125 -12.63 -3.92 7.34
N ALA A 126 -11.83 -3.73 6.28
CA ALA A 126 -10.88 -2.61 6.25
C ALA A 126 -11.64 -1.27 6.24
N GLY A 127 -11.13 -0.27 6.97
CA GLY A 127 -11.65 1.07 6.92
C GLY A 127 -11.46 1.72 5.55
N THR A 128 -12.17 2.81 5.29
CA THR A 128 -12.16 3.48 3.98
C THR A 128 -12.09 4.99 4.09
N ILE A 129 -11.51 5.62 3.05
CA ILE A 129 -11.67 7.03 2.76
C ILE A 129 -12.32 7.17 1.39
N THR A 130 -13.16 8.19 1.24
CA THR A 130 -13.72 8.56 -0.07
C THR A 130 -13.20 9.94 -0.44
N LEU A 131 -12.61 10.04 -1.63
CA LEU A 131 -12.09 11.28 -2.21
C LEU A 131 -12.97 11.69 -3.38
N ARG A 132 -13.37 12.95 -3.46
CA ARG A 132 -14.06 13.51 -4.62
C ARG A 132 -13.16 14.49 -5.35
N LYS A 133 -13.02 14.37 -6.67
CA LYS A 133 -12.24 15.34 -7.44
C LYS A 133 -12.92 16.71 -7.37
N ILE A 134 -12.15 17.76 -7.14
CA ILE A 134 -12.66 19.14 -7.19
C ILE A 134 -12.45 19.63 -8.60
N GLU A 135 -13.52 19.65 -9.39
CA GLU A 135 -13.49 20.31 -10.69
C GLU A 135 -13.21 21.80 -10.47
N HIS A 136 -12.20 22.33 -11.15
CA HIS A 136 -12.03 23.77 -11.20
C HIS A 136 -13.27 24.36 -11.90
N PRO A 137 -14.06 25.24 -11.26
CA PRO A 137 -15.02 26.01 -12.04
C PRO A 137 -14.22 26.81 -13.05
N GLU A 138 -14.55 26.64 -14.32
CA GLU A 138 -13.95 27.36 -15.43
C GLU A 138 -13.89 28.86 -15.10
N ARG A 139 -12.75 29.46 -15.41
CA ARG A 139 -12.50 30.91 -15.30
C ARG A 139 -13.50 31.71 -16.11
#